data_AF-A0A6I3GE81-F1
#
_entry.id   AF-A0A6I3GE81-F1
#
_cell.length_a   1.000
_cell.length_b   1.000
_cell.length_c   1.000
_cell.angle_alpha   90.00
_cell.angle_beta   90.00
_cell.angle_gamma   90.00
#
_symmetry.space_group_name_H-M   'P 1'
#
loop_
_entity.id
_entity.type
_entity.pdbx_description
1 polymer ?
#
loop_
_entity_poly.entity_id
_entity_poly.type
_entity_poly.pdbx_seq_one_letter_code
_entity_poly.pdbx_strand_id
1 'polypeptide(L)' 'VMDQGYSAPSAKIVTAGVRLYGLVAGELFFAYDMAAEGQELQAHIWSSLERQTD' A
#
# COMPACT_ATOMS: atom_id res chain seq x y z
N VAL A 1 -3.88 -6.18 -7.48
CA VAL A 1 -3.22 -5.14 -8.30
C VAL A 1 -4.23 -4.02 -8.48
N MET A 2 -3.81 -2.76 -8.51
CA MET A 2 -4.72 -1.63 -8.74
C MET A 2 -5.24 -1.69 -10.19
N ASP A 3 -6.53 -1.98 -10.36
CA ASP A 3 -7.14 -2.11 -11.68
C ASP A 3 -7.54 -0.77 -12.31
N GLN A 4 -7.85 0.25 -11.48
CA GLN A 4 -8.17 1.62 -11.89
C GLN A 4 -7.69 2.62 -10.84
N GLY A 5 -7.02 3.69 -11.28
CA GLY A 5 -6.56 4.80 -10.44
C GLY A 5 -6.99 6.13 -11.04
N TYR A 6 -7.48 7.05 -10.20
CA TYR A 6 -7.85 8.40 -10.61
C TYR A 6 -7.05 9.41 -9.81
N SER A 7 -6.56 10.46 -10.47
CA SER A 7 -5.78 11.52 -9.85
C SER A 7 -6.34 12.87 -10.26
N ALA A 8 -6.44 13.79 -9.29
CA ALA A 8 -6.70 15.19 -9.59
C ALA A 8 -5.50 15.80 -10.35
N PRO A 9 -5.69 16.87 -11.14
CA PRO A 9 -4.61 17.43 -11.97
C PRO A 9 -3.35 17.87 -11.21
N SER A 10 -3.48 18.23 -9.94
CA SER A 10 -2.36 18.65 -9.08
C SER A 10 -1.77 17.53 -8.22
N ALA A 11 -2.33 16.32 -8.27
CA ALA A 11 -1.88 15.21 -7.45
C ALA A 11 -0.70 14.47 -8.09
N LYS A 12 0.16 13.89 -7.26
CA LYS A 12 1.13 12.90 -7.72
C LYS A 12 0.39 11.70 -8.29
N ILE A 13 0.80 11.26 -9.47
CA ILE A 13 0.16 10.15 -10.18
C ILE A 13 0.73 8.84 -9.66
N VAL A 14 -0.15 7.99 -9.13
CA VAL A 14 0.15 6.60 -8.79
C VAL A 14 -0.38 5.72 -9.91
N THR A 15 0.51 4.99 -10.59
CA THR A 15 0.17 4.22 -11.79
C THR A 15 -0.10 2.75 -11.49
N ALA A 16 0.48 2.22 -10.42
CA ALA A 16 0.21 0.86 -9.96
C ALA A 16 0.40 0.74 -8.44
N GLY A 17 -0.29 -0.23 -7.87
CA GLY A 17 -0.15 -0.56 -6.45
C GLY A 17 -0.60 -1.97 -6.12
N VAL A 18 0.07 -2.58 -5.15
CA VAL A 18 -0.28 -3.89 -4.59
C VAL A 18 -0.27 -3.81 -3.09
N ARG A 19 -1.38 -4.20 -2.46
CA ARG A 19 -1.47 -4.31 -1.00
C ARG A 19 -1.51 -5.77 -0.60
N LEU A 20 -0.68 -6.13 0.37
CA LEU A 20 -0.69 -7.43 1.03
C LEU A 20 -1.11 -7.22 2.47
N TYR A 21 -1.98 -8.11 2.95
CA TYR A 21 -2.43 -8.15 4.34
C TYR A 21 -2.26 -9.57 4.86
N GLY A 22 -1.79 -9.71 6.10
CA GLY A 22 -1.63 -11.00 6.76
C GLY A 22 -1.69 -10.85 8.27
N LEU A 23 -2.25 -11.85 8.93
CA LEU A 23 -2.11 -11.98 10.38
C LEU A 23 -0.80 -12.69 10.67
N VAL A 24 0.09 -12.03 11.42
CA VAL A 24 1.40 -12.55 11.81
C VAL A 24 1.53 -12.38 13.31
N ALA A 25 1.73 -13.49 14.04
CA ALA A 25 1.87 -13.49 15.50
C ALA A 25 0.72 -12.78 16.27
N GLY A 26 -0.49 -12.72 15.70
CA GLY A 26 -1.65 -12.06 16.32
C GLY A 26 -1.80 -10.57 15.98
N GLU A 27 -0.86 -9.99 15.24
CA GLU A 27 -0.90 -8.62 14.73
C GLU A 27 -1.33 -8.59 13.25
N LEU A 28 -1.91 -7.48 12.82
CA LEU A 28 -2.16 -7.22 11.41
C LEU A 28 -0.88 -6.66 10.77
N PHE A 29 -0.20 -7.48 9.98
CA PHE A 29 0.85 -7.02 9.09
C PHE A 29 0.24 -6.56 7.76
N PHE A 30 0.71 -5.42 7.24
CA PHE A 30 0.41 -4.99 5.88
C PHE A 30 1.63 -4.41 5.19
N ALA A 31 1.64 -4.55 3.86
CA ALA A 31 2.61 -3.91 2.98
C ALA A 31 1.88 -3.30 1.77
N TYR A 32 2.43 -2.20 1.26
CA TYR A 32 1.98 -1.55 0.04
C TYR A 32 3.18 -1.25 -0.84
N ASP A 33 3.21 -1.90 -1.99
CA ASP A 33 4.13 -1.61 -3.08
C ASP A 33 3.45 -0.61 -4.02
N MET A 34 4.22 0.36 -4.53
CA MET A 34 3.69 1.46 -5.34
C MET A 34 4.63 1.77 -6.51
N ALA A 35 4.05 1.98 -7.69
CA ALA A 35 4.70 2.62 -8.82
C ALA A 35 4.17 4.05 -8.95
N ALA A 36 5.06 5.04 -8.85
CA ALA A 36 4.73 6.47 -8.91
C ALA A 36 5.96 7.29 -9.27
N GLU A 37 5.78 8.51 -9.79
CA GLU A 37 6.87 9.46 -10.05
C GLU A 37 8.00 8.88 -10.92
N GLY A 38 7.65 8.06 -11.92
CA GLY A 38 8.61 7.40 -12.83
C GLY A 38 9.31 6.15 -12.27
N GLN A 39 9.00 5.76 -11.03
CA GLN A 39 9.53 4.56 -10.40
C GLN A 39 8.68 3.33 -10.73
N GLU A 40 9.33 2.19 -10.99
CA GLU A 40 8.68 0.89 -11.10
C GLU A 40 8.10 0.43 -9.77
N LEU A 41 7.21 -0.57 -9.83
CA LEU A 41 6.52 -1.12 -8.67
C LEU A 41 7.53 -1.66 -7.66
N GLN A 42 7.56 -1.05 -6.47
CA GLN A 42 8.49 -1.38 -5.40
C GLN A 42 7.90 -1.12 -4.02
N ALA A 43 8.55 -1.63 -2.98
CA ALA A 43 8.16 -1.40 -1.60
C ALA A 43 8.07 0.09 -1.27
N HIS A 44 6.89 0.53 -0.82
CA HIS A 44 6.66 1.92 -0.41
C HIS A 44 6.45 2.06 1.09
N ILE A 45 5.52 1.29 1.66
CA ILE A 45 5.26 1.27 3.10
C ILE A 45 4.92 -0.13 3.60
N TRP A 46 5.19 -0.38 4.86
CA TRP A 46 4.73 -1.55 5.59
C TRP A 46 4.61 -1.23 7.08
N SER A 47 3.80 -1.98 7.81
CA SER A 47 3.71 -1.92 9.27
C SER A 47 3.05 -3.18 9.83
N SER A 48 3.23 -3.41 11.12
CA SER A 48 2.34 -4.24 11.93
C SER A 48 1.44 -3.36 12.79
N LEU A 49 0.22 -3.81 13.05
CA LEU A 49 -0.75 -3.16 13.93
C LEU A 49 -1.22 -4.13 15.00
N GLU A 50 -1.07 -3.74 16.26
CA GLU A 50 -1.60 -4.49 17.40
C GLU A 50 -3.12 -4.38 17.47
N ARG A 51 -3.79 -5.51 17.75
CA ARG A 51 -5.24 -5.53 17.95
C ARG A 51 -5.60 -4.82 19.26
N GLN A 52 -6.35 -3.73 19.15
CA GLN A 52 -6.94 -3.07 20.32
C GLN A 52 -8.19 -3.84 20.78
N THR A 53 -8.39 -3.96 22.09
CA THR A 53 -9.46 -4.77 22.70
C THR A 53 -10.35 -3.97 23.65
N ASP A 54 -10.44 -2.65 23.47
CA ASP A 54 -11.28 -1.76 24.27
C ASP A 54 -12.68 -2.33 24.56
#